data_AF-A0A813EZG7-F1
#
_entry.id   AF-A0A813EZG7-F1
#
_cell.length_a   1.000
_cell.length_b   1.000
_cell.length_c   1.000
_cell.angle_alpha   90.00
_cell.angle_beta   90.00
_cell.angle_gamma   90.00
#
_symmetry.space_group_name_H-M   'P 1'
#
loop_
_entity.id
_entity.type
_entity.pdbx_description
1 polymer ?
#
loop_
_entity_poly.entity_id
_entity_poly.type
_entity_poly.pdbx_seq_one_letter_code
_entity_poly.pdbx_strand_id
1 'polypeptide(L)'
;VPSDLRGDIFTKTKMCKFYLMGACSKGLSCVFAHSEHELNATPDLFRTKICRTLINTGHCDEHGCKYAHNKRELRSTSFLCKGKACPALPSKNRSLAVGG
;
A
#
# COMPACT_ATOMS: atom_id res chain seq x y z
N VAL A 1 -28.08 5.52 -4.04
CA VAL A 1 -26.85 4.92 -4.58
C VAL A 1 -25.70 5.22 -3.61
N PRO A 2 -25.21 4.27 -2.80
CA PRO A 2 -23.99 4.47 -2.04
C PRO A 2 -22.82 4.19 -2.98
N SER A 3 -22.39 5.25 -3.66
CA SER A 3 -21.32 5.22 -4.65
C SER A 3 -19.96 5.18 -3.94
N ASP A 4 -19.20 4.11 -4.20
CA ASP A 4 -17.72 4.07 -4.13
C ASP A 4 -17.02 3.82 -2.77
N LEU A 5 -17.08 2.57 -2.30
CA LEU A 5 -16.24 1.94 -1.26
C LEU A 5 -14.71 1.89 -1.57
N ARG A 6 -14.17 2.75 -2.44
CA ARG A 6 -12.76 2.73 -2.88
C ARG A 6 -11.91 3.87 -2.30
N GLY A 7 -12.55 4.89 -1.71
CA GLY A 7 -11.88 6.06 -1.13
C GLY A 7 -11.54 5.94 0.36
N ASP A 8 -12.14 5.00 1.09
CA ASP A 8 -12.12 4.96 2.56
C ASP A 8 -10.79 4.62 3.21
N ILE A 9 -9.85 4.01 2.47
CA ILE A 9 -8.57 3.60 3.04
C ILE A 9 -7.69 4.80 3.42
N PHE A 10 -7.91 5.95 2.78
CA PHE A 10 -7.13 7.17 3.01
C PHE A 10 -7.98 8.32 3.57
N THR A 11 -9.22 8.06 3.98
CA THR A 11 -10.08 9.09 4.57
C THR A 11 -9.50 9.57 5.89
N LYS A 12 -9.39 10.90 5.99
CA LYS A 12 -8.88 11.64 7.14
C LYS A 12 -7.49 11.20 7.62
N THR A 13 -6.67 10.60 6.75
CA THR A 13 -5.27 10.24 7.07
C THR A 13 -4.30 11.43 7.07
N LYS A 14 -4.78 12.62 6.68
CA LYS A 14 -4.01 13.87 6.64
C LYS A 14 -4.89 15.04 7.06
N MET A 15 -4.27 16.05 7.69
CA MET A 15 -4.95 17.30 8.04
C MET A 15 -5.38 18.10 6.79
N CYS A 16 -6.57 18.68 6.87
CA CYS A 16 -7.11 19.56 5.85
C CYS A 16 -6.42 20.92 5.92
N LYS A 17 -5.56 21.22 4.94
CA LYS A 17 -4.90 22.54 4.86
C LYS A 17 -5.91 23.69 4.77
N PHE A 18 -7.02 23.50 4.08
CA PHE A 18 -8.06 24.53 3.96
C PHE A 18 -8.77 24.79 5.29
N TYR A 19 -8.95 23.77 6.13
CA TYR A 19 -9.53 23.96 7.45
C TYR A 19 -8.59 24.75 8.36
N LEU A 20 -7.28 24.43 8.30
CA LEU A 20 -6.25 25.19 9.01
C LEU A 20 -6.18 26.67 8.57
N MET A 21 -6.57 26.97 7.32
CA MET A 21 -6.68 28.34 6.79
C MET A 21 -8.07 28.98 7.00
N GLY A 22 -9.02 28.28 7.65
CA GLY A 22 -10.40 28.76 7.81
C GLY A 22 -11.23 28.82 6.52
N ALA A 23 -10.76 28.18 5.44
CA ALA A 23 -11.35 28.25 4.10
C ALA A 23 -11.98 26.92 3.62
N CYS A 24 -12.09 25.90 4.49
CA CYS A 24 -12.69 24.63 4.09
C CYS A 24 -14.21 24.75 3.98
N SER A 25 -14.75 24.59 2.76
CA SER A 25 -16.19 24.58 2.48
C SER A 25 -16.83 23.19 2.57
N LYS A 26 -16.04 22.13 2.80
CA LYS A 26 -16.54 20.74 2.77
C LYS A 26 -17.22 20.31 4.07
N GLY A 27 -17.03 21.02 5.18
CA GLY A 27 -17.61 20.65 6.47
C GLY A 27 -17.32 19.18 6.85
N LEU A 28 -18.36 18.46 7.29
CA LEU A 28 -18.25 17.05 7.69
C LEU A 28 -17.99 16.08 6.53
N SER A 29 -18.21 16.51 5.28
CA SER A 29 -17.93 15.70 4.08
C SER A 29 -16.47 15.77 3.64
N CYS A 30 -15.61 16.47 4.40
CA CYS A 30 -14.20 16.55 4.09
C CYS A 30 -13.50 15.20 4.31
N VAL A 31 -12.81 14.74 3.27
CA VAL A 31 -11.97 13.53 3.33
C VAL A 31 -10.63 13.76 4.04
N PHE A 32 -10.37 14.97 4.52
CA PHE A 32 -9.19 15.33 5.29
C PHE A 32 -9.61 15.69 6.72
N ALA A 33 -8.75 15.41 7.70
CA ALA A 33 -9.04 15.66 9.10
C ALA A 33 -9.10 17.16 9.41
N HIS A 34 -10.12 17.61 10.12
CA HIS A 34 -10.22 18.99 10.63
C HIS A 34 -9.64 19.11 12.05
N SER A 35 -9.40 17.98 12.73
CA SER A 35 -8.82 17.93 14.05
C SER A 35 -7.94 16.69 14.20
N GLU A 36 -7.06 16.66 15.20
CA GLU A 36 -6.24 15.46 15.49
C GLU A 36 -7.10 14.24 15.86
N HIS A 37 -8.27 14.46 16.46
CA HIS A 37 -9.24 13.41 16.78
C HIS A 37 -9.86 12.75 15.53
N GLU A 38 -9.87 13.49 14.42
CA GLU A 38 -10.33 12.99 13.13
C GLU A 38 -9.20 12.36 12.30
N LEU A 39 -7.94 12.50 12.73
CA LEU A 39 -6.78 12.02 11.99
C LEU A 39 -6.65 10.50 12.14
N ASN A 40 -6.91 9.78 11.05
CA ASN A 40 -6.72 8.34 11.00
C ASN A 40 -5.24 7.99 10.80
N ALA A 41 -4.81 6.90 11.43
CA ALA A 41 -3.49 6.34 11.19
C ALA A 41 -3.35 5.92 9.70
N THR A 42 -2.17 6.18 9.12
CA THR A 42 -1.90 5.74 7.75
C THR A 42 -1.88 4.21 7.69
N PRO A 43 -2.58 3.59 6.72
CA PRO A 43 -2.55 2.15 6.57
C PRO A 43 -1.14 1.65 6.24
N ASP A 44 -0.81 0.44 6.69
CA ASP A 44 0.45 -0.20 6.34
C ASP A 44 0.47 -0.54 4.84
N LEU A 45 1.27 0.22 4.08
CA LEU A 45 1.44 0.00 2.64
C LEU A 45 2.67 -0.85 2.32
N PHE A 46 3.30 -1.45 3.34
CA PHE A 46 4.50 -2.25 3.19
C PHE A 46 4.24 -3.45 2.27
N ARG A 47 5.05 -3.57 1.22
CA ARG A 47 5.00 -4.65 0.22
C ARG A 47 3.64 -4.80 -0.48
N THR A 48 2.89 -3.71 -0.64
CA THR A 48 1.61 -3.69 -1.40
C THR A 48 1.78 -3.54 -2.91
N LYS A 49 3.00 -3.22 -3.38
CA LYS A 49 3.37 -3.11 -4.80
C LYS A 49 4.67 -3.88 -5.05
N ILE A 50 4.85 -4.35 -6.28
CA ILE A 50 6.09 -5.03 -6.68
C ILE A 50 7.25 -4.02 -6.79
N CYS A 51 8.44 -4.45 -6.42
CA CYS A 51 9.66 -3.65 -6.50
C CYS A 51 10.04 -3.41 -7.96
N ARG A 52 9.97 -2.16 -8.39
CA ARG A 52 10.35 -1.80 -9.77
C ARG A 52 11.82 -2.03 -10.04
N THR A 53 12.71 -1.74 -9.08
CA THR A 53 14.15 -1.97 -9.23
C THR A 53 14.44 -3.43 -9.55
N LEU A 54 13.82 -4.36 -8.81
CA LEU A 54 13.94 -5.78 -9.09
C LEU A 54 13.44 -6.16 -10.48
N ILE A 55 12.31 -5.62 -10.93
CA ILE A 55 11.75 -5.92 -12.26
C ILE A 55 12.59 -5.33 -13.39
N ASN A 56 13.08 -4.11 -13.22
CA ASN A 56 13.82 -3.38 -14.25
C ASN A 56 15.28 -3.84 -14.38
N THR A 57 15.91 -4.21 -13.27
CA THR A 57 17.35 -4.54 -13.23
C THR A 57 17.63 -6.01 -12.96
N GLY A 58 16.62 -6.77 -12.51
CA GLY A 58 16.78 -8.16 -12.08
C GLY A 58 17.24 -8.32 -10.63
N HIS A 59 17.59 -7.24 -9.93
CA HIS A 59 18.21 -7.30 -8.60
C HIS A 59 17.79 -6.14 -7.69
N CYS A 60 17.74 -6.40 -6.37
CA CYS A 60 17.51 -5.37 -5.36
C CYS A 60 18.08 -5.83 -4.01
N ASP A 61 19.14 -5.17 -3.53
CA ASP A 61 19.88 -5.49 -2.30
C ASP A 61 19.37 -4.76 -1.04
N GLU A 62 18.19 -4.16 -1.11
CA GLU A 62 17.68 -3.38 0.01
C GLU A 62 17.14 -4.31 1.11
N HIS A 63 17.94 -4.48 2.16
CA HIS A 63 17.63 -5.23 3.38
C HIS A 63 16.55 -4.52 4.21
N GLY A 64 15.32 -4.55 3.70
CA GLY A 64 14.22 -3.75 4.22
C GLY A 64 13.21 -3.28 3.16
N CYS A 65 13.33 -3.76 1.90
CA CYS A 65 12.54 -3.23 0.79
C CYS A 65 11.05 -3.10 1.12
N LYS A 66 10.59 -1.85 1.07
CA LYS A 66 9.17 -1.49 1.27
C LYS A 66 8.26 -2.00 0.15
N TYR A 67 8.84 -2.56 -0.91
CA TYR A 67 8.15 -3.16 -2.02
C TYR A 67 8.35 -4.67 -2.01
N ALA A 68 7.43 -5.41 -2.61
CA ALA A 68 7.52 -6.86 -2.69
C ALA A 68 8.51 -7.29 -3.77
N HIS A 69 9.43 -8.21 -3.45
CA HIS A 69 10.35 -8.85 -4.39
C HIS A 69 9.76 -10.11 -5.03
N ASN A 70 8.60 -10.57 -4.57
CA ASN A 70 7.90 -11.69 -5.15
C ASN A 70 6.41 -11.66 -4.76
N LYS A 71 5.60 -12.52 -5.38
CA LYS A 71 4.16 -12.61 -5.10
C LYS A 71 3.84 -13.01 -3.65
N ARG A 72 4.76 -13.68 -2.94
CA ARG A 72 4.56 -14.10 -1.54
C ARG A 72 4.74 -12.93 -0.57
N GLU A 73 5.66 -12.05 -0.91
CA GLU A 73 5.84 -10.77 -0.22
C GLU A 73 4.77 -9.75 -0.57
N LEU A 74 4.16 -9.87 -1.76
CA LEU A 74 3.12 -8.96 -2.23
C LEU A 74 1.86 -9.09 -1.39
N ARG A 75 1.74 -8.20 -0.40
CA ARG A 75 0.56 -8.06 0.43
C ARG A 75 -0.55 -7.44 -0.42
N SER A 76 -1.41 -8.30 -0.94
CA SER A 76 -2.74 -7.86 -1.31
C SER A 76 -3.47 -7.58 -0.01
N THR A 77 -3.60 -6.32 0.38
CA THR A 77 -4.64 -5.95 1.35
C THR A 77 -5.91 -6.59 0.81
N SER A 78 -6.56 -7.47 1.57
CA SER A 78 -7.62 -8.40 1.16
C SER A 78 -8.83 -7.74 0.47
N PHE A 79 -8.84 -6.41 0.39
CA PHE A 79 -9.89 -5.55 -0.12
C PHE A 79 -9.54 -4.83 -1.44
N LEU A 80 -8.31 -4.94 -1.96
CA LEU A 80 -7.88 -4.33 -3.25
C LEU A 80 -7.79 -5.34 -4.42
N CYS A 81 -7.97 -6.64 -4.16
CA CYS A 81 -7.87 -7.67 -5.19
C CYS A 81 -9.25 -7.96 -5.79
N LYS A 82 -9.61 -7.32 -6.90
CA LYS A 82 -10.65 -7.82 -7.81
C LYS A 82 -10.03 -8.27 -9.13
N GLY A 83 -9.87 -9.59 -9.25
CA GLY A 83 -9.62 -10.35 -10.48
C GLY A 83 -8.20 -10.14 -11.04
N LYS A 84 -7.35 -11.15 -11.23
CA LYS A 84 -7.61 -12.53 -11.61
C LYS A 84 -6.66 -13.45 -10.83
N ALA A 85 -7.17 -14.65 -10.52
CA ALA A 85 -6.36 -15.74 -9.98
C ALA A 85 -5.17 -15.98 -10.91
N CYS A 86 -3.97 -16.01 -10.34
CA CYS A 86 -2.81 -16.61 -11.02
C CYS A 86 -2.28 -17.74 -10.13
N PRO A 87 -1.96 -18.91 -10.71
CA PRO A 87 -1.74 -20.13 -9.96
C PRO A 87 -0.47 -20.02 -9.12
N ALA A 88 -0.51 -20.64 -7.95
CA ALA A 88 0.68 -20.91 -7.16
C ALA A 88 1.62 -21.80 -8.00
N LEU A 89 2.87 -21.39 -8.15
CA LEU A 89 3.94 -22.26 -8.64
C LEU A 89 5.04 -22.35 -7.57
N PRO A 90 5.68 -23.53 -7.47
CA PRO A 90 6.22 -24.03 -6.22
C PRO A 90 7.56 -23.41 -5.87
N SER A 91 7.85 -23.38 -4.57
CA SER A 91 9.19 -23.15 -4.04
C SER A 91 10.15 -24.15 -4.68
N LYS A 92 11.09 -23.68 -5.50
CA LYS A 92 12.35 -24.40 -5.66
C LYS A 92 13.40 -23.65 -4.87
N ASN A 93 13.52 -24.11 -3.62
CA ASN A 93 14.73 -23.95 -2.84
C ASN A 93 15.87 -24.58 -3.66
N ARG A 94 16.87 -23.80 -4.07
CA ARG A 94 18.15 -24.37 -4.49
C ARG A 94 19.25 -23.69 -3.71
N SER A 95 19.68 -24.42 -2.69
CA SER A 95 20.81 -24.17 -1.84
C SER A 95 22.04 -23.70 -2.61
N LEU A 96 22.71 -22.73 -2.00
CA LEU A 96 24.11 -22.39 -2.23
C LEU A 96 24.93 -23.68 -2.38
N ALA A 97 25.66 -23.82 -3.48
CA ALA A 97 26.83 -24.68 -3.52
C ALA A 97 28.02 -23.79 -3.15
N VAL A 98 28.51 -23.98 -1.94
CA VAL A 98 29.81 -23.52 -1.47
C VAL A 98 30.85 -24.59 -1.82
N GLY A 99 32.04 -24.16 -2.22
CA GLY A 99 33.27 -24.94 -2.01
C GLY A 99 33.82 -25.68 -3.23
N GLY A 100 35.10 -25.39 -3.50
CA GLY A 100 35.99 -26.03 -4.48
C GLY A 100 37.20 -25.14 -4.69
#